data_AF-A0A920R9J6-F1
#
_entry.id   AF-A0A920R9J6-F1
#
_cell.length_a   1.000
_cell.length_b   1.000
_cell.length_c   1.000
_cell.angle_alpha   90.00
_cell.angle_beta   90.00
_cell.angle_gamma   90.00
#
_symmetry.space_group_name_H-M   'P 1'
#
loop_
_entity.id
_entity.type
_entity.pdbx_description
1 polymer ?
#
loop_
_entity_poly.entity_id
_entity_poly.type
_entity_poly.pdbx_seq_one_letter_code
_entity_poly.pdbx_strand_id
1 'polypeptide(L)'
;MLSQFLKALPFTLTNAQQFAYQEISKDLGGVCPMLRLLQGDVGSGKTVVAALTALHAISSGYQVAIMAPTEILAEQHLYNFEQWFFP
;
A
#
# COMPACT_ATOMS: atom_id res chain seq x y z
N MET A 1 13.12 -0.16 -6.48
CA MET A 1 11.72 0.34 -6.40
C MET A 1 11.29 0.54 -4.95
N LEU A 2 11.19 -0.51 -4.12
CA LEU A 2 10.76 -0.36 -2.71
C LEU A 2 11.66 0.57 -1.87
N SER A 3 12.98 0.47 -2.01
CA SER A 3 13.93 1.35 -1.30
C SER A 3 13.80 2.83 -1.69
N GLN A 4 13.39 3.12 -2.92
CA GLN A 4 13.16 4.49 -3.40
C GLN A 4 11.83 5.02 -2.86
N PHE A 5 10.77 4.21 -2.90
CA PHE A 5 9.49 4.53 -2.29
C PHE A 5 9.62 4.88 -0.80
N LEU A 6 10.31 4.03 -0.02
CA LEU A 6 10.50 4.29 1.42
C LEU A 6 11.28 5.58 1.70
N LYS A 7 12.14 6.02 0.77
CA LYS A 7 12.86 7.30 0.87
C LYS A 7 12.02 8.51 0.46
N ALA A 8 11.02 8.32 -0.39
CA ALA A 8 10.10 9.38 -0.82
C ALA A 8 9.04 9.72 0.25
N LEU A 9 8.80 8.81 1.21
CA LEU A 9 7.85 9.06 2.28
C LEU A 9 8.35 10.19 3.21
N PRO A 10 7.49 11.16 3.56
CA PRO A 10 7.84 12.23 4.52
C PRO A 10 7.83 11.75 5.99
N PHE A 11 7.75 10.43 6.20
CA PHE A 11 7.69 9.77 7.49
C PHE A 11 8.31 8.37 7.40
N THR A 12 8.64 7.79 8.54
CA THR A 12 9.04 6.38 8.63
C THR A 12 7.83 5.50 8.93
N LEU A 13 7.84 4.26 8.41
CA LEU A 13 6.78 3.31 8.72
C LEU A 13 6.83 2.92 10.20
N THR A 14 5.66 2.90 10.83
CA THR A 14 5.54 2.38 12.19
C THR A 14 5.73 0.85 12.21
N ASN A 15 6.07 0.30 13.38
CA ASN A 15 6.17 -1.16 13.54
C ASN A 15 4.87 -1.88 13.14
N ALA A 16 3.71 -1.29 13.44
CA ALA A 16 2.41 -1.86 13.07
C ALA A 16 2.21 -1.88 11.55
N GLN A 17 2.61 -0.82 10.83
CA GLN A 17 2.53 -0.78 9.36
C GLN A 17 3.50 -1.78 8.71
N GLN A 18 4.71 -1.91 9.26
CA GLN A 18 5.69 -2.90 8.79
C GLN A 18 5.17 -4.33 8.99
N PHE A 19 4.62 -4.62 10.18
CA PHE A 19 4.04 -5.92 10.49
C PHE A 19 2.85 -6.25 9.56
N ALA A 20 1.92 -5.31 9.39
CA ALA A 20 0.79 -5.49 8.49
C ALA A 20 1.24 -5.77 7.04
N TYR A 21 2.23 -5.04 6.54
CA TYR A 21 2.80 -5.29 5.22
C TYR A 21 3.49 -6.66 5.13
N GLN A 22 4.22 -7.09 6.16
CA GLN A 22 4.85 -8.41 6.19
C GLN A 22 3.80 -9.53 6.11
N GLU A 23 2.70 -9.44 6.85
CA GLU A 23 1.63 -10.42 6.77
C GLU A 23 0.98 -10.44 5.37
N ILE A 24 0.64 -9.27 4.83
CA ILE A 24 0.08 -9.14 3.48
C ILE A 24 1.03 -9.74 2.43
N SER A 25 2.34 -9.47 2.53
CA SER A 25 3.33 -9.98 1.59
C SER A 25 3.46 -11.51 1.62
N LYS A 26 3.26 -12.13 2.80
CA LYS A 26 3.20 -13.60 2.94
C LYS A 26 1.96 -14.15 2.28
N ASP A 27 0.80 -13.52 2.50
CA ASP A 27 -0.47 -13.95 1.90
C ASP A 27 -0.43 -13.85 0.37
N LEU A 28 0.13 -12.77 -0.17
CA LEU A 28 0.32 -12.58 -1.62
C LEU A 28 1.23 -13.64 -2.26
N GLY A 29 2.24 -14.13 -1.53
CA GLY A 29 3.15 -15.19 -2.00
C GLY A 29 2.60 -16.61 -1.78
N GLY A 30 1.42 -16.74 -1.18
CA GLY A 30 0.79 -18.02 -0.87
C GLY A 30 0.17 -18.72 -2.08
N VAL A 31 -0.22 -19.98 -1.88
CA VAL A 31 -0.92 -20.78 -2.91
C VAL A 31 -2.41 -20.46 -3.02
N CYS A 32 -2.98 -19.78 -2.02
CA CYS A 32 -4.39 -19.39 -1.99
C CYS A 32 -4.54 -17.88 -2.19
N PRO A 33 -5.60 -17.41 -2.89
CA PRO A 33 -5.87 -15.98 -3.03
C PRO A 33 -6.03 -15.28 -1.67
N MET A 34 -5.42 -14.12 -1.51
CA MET A 34 -5.55 -13.30 -0.30
C MET A 34 -6.92 -12.62 -0.25
N LEU A 35 -7.67 -12.84 0.85
CA LEU A 35 -8.85 -12.07 1.23
C LEU A 35 -8.66 -11.53 2.66
N ARG A 36 -8.05 -10.34 2.77
CA ARG A 36 -7.67 -9.74 4.06
C ARG A 36 -8.36 -8.40 4.28
N LEU A 37 -8.83 -8.19 5.51
CA LEU A 37 -9.28 -6.89 5.99
C LEU A 37 -8.15 -6.21 6.77
N LEU A 38 -7.69 -5.06 6.28
CA LEU A 38 -6.76 -4.21 7.02
C LEU A 38 -7.53 -3.21 7.88
N GLN A 39 -7.60 -3.45 9.19
CA GLN A 39 -8.28 -2.55 10.13
C GLN A 39 -7.32 -1.57 10.82
N GLY A 40 -7.87 -0.43 11.22
CA GLY A 40 -7.19 0.58 12.03
C GLY A 40 -7.93 1.91 12.01
N ASP A 41 -7.64 2.78 12.96
CA ASP A 41 -8.32 4.08 13.10
C ASP A 41 -8.05 5.02 11.91
N VAL A 42 -8.86 6.06 11.79
CA VAL A 42 -8.60 7.15 10.82
C VAL A 42 -7.24 7.77 11.15
N GLY A 43 -6.38 7.91 10.15
CA GLY A 43 -5.01 8.43 10.33
C GLY A 43 -3.94 7.38 10.66
N SER A 44 -4.29 6.10 10.88
CA SER A 44 -3.30 5.05 11.20
C SER A 44 -2.35 4.65 10.05
N GLY A 45 -2.54 5.23 8.86
CA GLY A 45 -1.69 4.98 7.68
C GLY A 45 -2.03 3.71 6.91
N LYS A 46 -3.30 3.24 6.93
CA LYS A 46 -3.75 2.12 6.07
C LYS A 46 -3.39 2.33 4.59
N THR A 47 -3.46 3.58 4.12
CA THR A 47 -3.14 3.97 2.75
C THR A 47 -1.70 3.67 2.35
N VAL A 48 -0.72 3.87 3.24
CA VAL A 48 0.69 3.54 2.91
C VAL A 48 0.91 2.03 2.84
N VAL A 49 0.21 1.25 3.67
CA VAL A 49 0.24 -0.22 3.59
C VAL A 49 -0.37 -0.71 2.28
N ALA A 50 -1.47 -0.10 1.83
CA ALA A 50 -2.05 -0.38 0.52
C ALA A 50 -1.09 -0.04 -0.63
N ALA A 51 -0.39 1.11 -0.56
CA ALA A 51 0.61 1.51 -1.55
C ALA A 51 1.79 0.52 -1.62
N LEU A 52 2.30 0.06 -0.47
CA LEU A 52 3.34 -0.99 -0.41
C LEU A 52 2.88 -2.30 -1.04
N THR A 53 1.64 -2.68 -0.77
CA THR A 53 1.02 -3.90 -1.33
C THR A 53 0.87 -3.78 -2.85
N ALA A 54 0.44 -2.62 -3.34
CA ALA A 54 0.35 -2.35 -4.76
C ALA A 54 1.73 -2.42 -5.43
N LEU A 55 2.73 -1.78 -4.82
CA LEU A 55 4.10 -1.78 -5.31
C LEU A 55 4.69 -3.20 -5.38
N HIS A 56 4.39 -4.04 -4.40
CA HIS A 56 4.78 -5.46 -4.41
C HIS A 56 4.24 -6.14 -5.68
N ALA A 57 2.93 -6.09 -5.91
CA ALA A 57 2.30 -6.72 -7.08
C ALA A 57 2.84 -6.17 -8.41
N ILE A 58 3.00 -4.85 -8.52
CA ILE A 58 3.58 -4.19 -9.71
C ILE A 58 5.02 -4.66 -9.95
N SER A 59 5.84 -4.73 -8.89
CA SER A 59 7.22 -5.20 -8.98
C SER A 59 7.33 -6.67 -9.39
N SER A 60 6.27 -7.44 -9.19
CA SER A 60 6.13 -8.83 -9.63
C SER A 60 5.53 -8.96 -11.04
N GLY A 61 5.31 -7.86 -11.76
CA GLY A 61 4.83 -7.86 -13.15
C GLY A 61 3.31 -7.88 -13.31
N TYR A 62 2.55 -7.63 -12.24
CA TYR A 62 1.09 -7.58 -12.27
C TYR A 62 0.55 -6.15 -12.29
N GLN A 63 -0.76 -6.02 -12.54
CA GLN A 63 -1.48 -4.76 -12.43
C GLN A 63 -2.28 -4.71 -11.12
N VAL A 64 -2.53 -3.50 -10.63
CA VAL A 64 -3.26 -3.25 -9.38
C VAL A 64 -4.41 -2.30 -9.65
N ALA A 65 -5.58 -2.63 -9.12
CA ALA A 65 -6.73 -1.73 -9.07
C ALA A 65 -6.94 -1.28 -7.63
N ILE A 66 -7.07 0.03 -7.42
CA ILE A 66 -7.49 0.62 -6.14
C ILE A 66 -8.92 1.12 -6.32
N MET A 67 -9.79 0.73 -5.42
CA MET A 67 -11.20 1.14 -5.42
C MET A 67 -11.48 2.03 -4.21
N ALA A 68 -12.20 3.12 -4.43
CA ALA A 68 -12.70 4.00 -3.39
C ALA A 68 -14.21 4.24 -3.62
N PRO A 69 -14.99 4.48 -2.55
CA PRO A 69 -16.44 4.58 -2.67
C PRO A 69 -16.93 5.92 -3.24
N THR A 70 -16.05 6.92 -3.33
CA THR A 70 -16.36 8.24 -3.89
C THR A 70 -15.19 8.77 -4.71
N GLU A 71 -15.48 9.66 -5.65
CA GLU A 71 -14.48 10.34 -6.49
C GLU A 71 -13.44 11.09 -5.66
N ILE A 72 -13.88 11.86 -4.66
CA ILE A 72 -12.99 12.61 -3.75
C ILE A 72 -11.96 11.70 -3.08
N LEU A 73 -12.36 10.50 -2.63
CA LEU A 73 -11.42 9.55 -2.03
C LEU A 73 -10.48 8.91 -3.07
N ALA A 74 -10.97 8.66 -4.28
CA ALA A 74 -10.15 8.18 -5.39
C ALA A 74 -9.06 9.21 -5.77
N GLU A 75 -9.42 10.48 -5.89
CA GLU A 75 -8.48 11.58 -6.14
C GLU A 75 -7.44 11.71 -5.02
N GLN A 76 -7.86 11.59 -3.75
CA GLN A 76 -6.93 11.59 -2.63
C GLN A 76 -5.94 10.42 -2.67
N HIS A 77 -6.38 9.22 -3.08
CA HIS A 77 -5.46 8.10 -3.28
C HIS A 77 -4.48 8.38 -4.42
N LEU A 78 -4.96 8.89 -5.55
CA LEU A 78 -4.12 9.24 -6.69
C LEU A 78 -3.05 10.27 -6.30
N TYR A 79 -3.45 11.38 -5.67
CA TYR A 79 -2.53 12.44 -5.24
C TYR A 79 -1.43 11.89 -4.32
N ASN A 80 -1.79 11.09 -3.31
CA ASN A 80 -0.81 10.49 -2.41
C ASN A 80 0.15 9.55 -3.16
N PHE A 81 -0.38 8.75 -4.09
CA PHE A 81 0.41 7.75 -4.81
C PHE A 81 1.37 8.39 -5.80
N GLU A 82 0.95 9.47 -6.48
CA GLU A 82 1.83 10.25 -7.35
C GLU A 82 3.03 10.80 -6.59
N GLN A 83 2.79 11.40 -5.42
CA GLN A 83 3.84 11.95 -4.55
C GLN A 83 4.81 10.89 -4.01
N TRP A 84 4.36 9.64 -3.84
CA TRP A 84 5.19 8.58 -3.25
C TRP A 84 5.88 7.69 -4.30
N PHE A 85 5.28 7.50 -5.48
CA PHE A 85 5.82 6.62 -6.53
C PHE A 85 6.72 7.35 -7.52
N PHE A 86 6.53 8.66 -7.70
CA PHE A 86 7.35 9.47 -8.60
C PHE A 86 8.22 10.44 -7.79
N PRO A 87 9.47 10.71 -8.24
CA PRO A 87 10.36 11.68 -7.61
C PRO A 87 9.84 13.12 -7.70
#